data_AF-A0A959B5G4-F1
#
_entry.id   AF-A0A959B5G4-F1
#
_cell.length_a   1.000
_cell.length_b   1.000
_cell.length_c   1.000
_cell.angle_alpha   90.00
_cell.angle_beta   90.00
_cell.angle_gamma   90.00
#
_symmetry.space_group_name_H-M   'P 1'
#
loop_
_entity.id
_entity.type
_entity.pdbx_description
1 polymer ?
#
loop_
_entity_poly.entity_id
_entity_poly.type
_entity_poly.pdbx_seq_one_letter_code
_entity_poly.pdbx_strand_id
1 'polypeptide(L)'
;MTTKHFTLLALVLFSLLAPRAVKAQPVDTIIQNWHRGDRKEPTKDEVLLKVKVLNAHDRLVPNLDLWAVHTKSSQAWYGRTDENGEVYFLLPRGESFRIDAADEQDLRSFRTIDDKFVKSTISVRYIPKDFTEEVHNDTVFQKVSPAQAPTRERVLTLLTVLDFDEQPLADEMLYFRMKHNGKVYVAQTDEQGKAVLMLPKGDSVSLCTRFEPGLSVFFLRKSDYSEKLTLTYHTIGTKAILARQAERARRLAVRDSLYRLARIRDSLEFLRDSLRLLAGKKDFLNMLDYGLSPETVKQQIGERATYEKEMLSKDERYFEKTGEEVKAALYRKRDEWSNKVIVTDLTGSMYPYMDQILLWHALALIPGEQNRYIFFNDGDGQVESEKKIGATGGIYLTENMEMDQLLATMKKTTDAGGGGDAPENDLEALLEGVRMMGEMDELILIADNYSDVRDIELLVQLKAPVRIVLAGADYGVNEDYLEIAYRTGGSIHTLSEDLFELSQLADGETVTIGGYRYLVNKGKFVQLGE
;
A
#
# COMPACT_ATOMS: atom_id res chain seq x y z
N MET A 1 58.45 -52.33 17.50
CA MET A 1 59.04 -51.22 16.73
C MET A 1 58.22 -49.97 16.98
N THR A 2 58.87 -48.97 17.59
CA THR A 2 58.57 -47.52 17.55
C THR A 2 57.19 -47.00 17.98
N THR A 3 57.16 -46.58 19.25
CA THR A 3 56.43 -45.44 19.81
C THR A 3 56.50 -44.17 18.97
N LYS A 4 55.37 -43.46 18.81
CA LYS A 4 55.31 -41.98 18.76
C LYS A 4 54.02 -41.46 19.40
N HIS A 5 54.18 -40.69 20.47
CA HIS A 5 53.17 -39.82 21.05
C HIS A 5 52.81 -38.70 20.08
N PHE A 6 51.52 -38.36 19.96
CA PHE A 6 51.08 -37.09 19.41
C PHE A 6 50.33 -36.32 20.50
N THR A 7 50.96 -35.23 20.91
CA THR A 7 50.48 -34.25 21.88
C THR A 7 49.32 -33.45 21.28
N LEU A 8 48.19 -33.40 21.97
CA LEU A 8 47.05 -32.55 21.63
C LEU A 8 47.40 -31.10 22.02
N LEU A 9 47.75 -30.27 21.06
CA LEU A 9 47.97 -28.83 21.29
C LEU A 9 46.61 -28.12 21.24
N ALA A 10 46.14 -27.66 22.40
CA ALA A 10 44.99 -26.78 22.50
C ALA A 10 45.33 -25.43 21.87
N LEU A 11 44.72 -25.13 20.72
CA LEU A 11 44.78 -23.80 20.12
C LEU A 11 43.74 -22.92 20.83
N VAL A 12 44.22 -22.09 21.76
CA VAL A 12 43.45 -20.98 22.32
C VAL A 12 43.21 -19.98 21.19
N LEU A 13 42.00 -19.99 20.62
CA LEU A 13 41.55 -18.90 19.76
C LEU A 13 41.36 -17.67 20.65
N PHE A 14 42.34 -16.77 20.63
CA PHE A 14 42.14 -15.39 21.05
C PHE A 14 41.06 -14.79 20.15
N SER A 15 39.90 -14.49 20.72
CA SER A 15 38.89 -13.65 20.09
C SER A 15 39.50 -12.26 19.92
N LEU A 16 40.05 -11.99 18.73
CA LEU A 16 40.39 -10.65 18.27
C LEU A 16 39.06 -9.89 18.13
N LEU A 17 38.74 -9.11 19.17
CA LEU A 17 37.81 -7.99 19.08
C LEU A 17 38.20 -7.17 17.85
N ALA A 18 37.31 -7.11 16.85
CA ALA A 18 37.46 -6.20 15.74
C ALA A 18 37.59 -4.77 16.30
N PRO A 19 38.58 -3.97 15.86
CA PRO A 19 38.68 -2.58 16.28
C PRO A 19 37.42 -1.85 15.82
N ARG A 20 36.68 -1.24 16.77
CA ARG A 20 35.65 -0.24 16.46
C ARG A 20 36.26 0.78 15.50
N ALA A 21 35.59 1.04 14.38
CA ALA A 21 36.02 2.09 13.45
C ALA A 21 35.98 3.44 14.17
N VAL A 22 37.15 3.88 14.67
CA VAL A 22 37.33 5.22 15.21
C VAL A 22 37.34 6.17 14.02
N LYS A 23 36.34 7.05 13.92
CA LYS A 23 36.33 8.18 12.99
C LYS A 23 37.66 8.94 13.12
N ALA A 24 38.21 9.42 12.00
CA ALA A 24 39.54 10.03 11.93
C ALA A 24 39.79 11.00 13.10
N GLN A 25 40.76 10.65 13.95
CA GLN A 25 41.18 11.46 15.09
C GLN A 25 41.70 12.82 14.60
N PRO A 26 41.44 13.92 15.32
CA PRO A 26 42.06 15.21 14.99
C PRO A 26 43.58 15.05 14.97
N VAL A 27 44.24 15.42 13.86
CA VAL A 27 45.66 15.14 13.58
C VAL A 27 46.58 15.79 14.62
N ASP A 28 46.15 16.88 15.27
CA ASP A 28 46.87 17.59 16.32
C ASP A 28 46.14 17.47 17.67
N THR A 29 46.29 16.31 18.33
CA THR A 29 45.62 16.00 19.60
C THR A 29 46.60 16.06 20.78
N ILE A 30 46.35 16.96 21.73
CA ILE A 30 47.04 17.06 23.02
C ILE A 30 46.37 16.10 24.01
N ILE A 31 47.14 15.20 24.62
CA ILE A 31 46.61 14.26 25.63
C ILE A 31 46.55 14.96 26.99
N GLN A 32 45.34 15.15 27.50
CA GLN A 32 45.05 15.71 28.82
C GLN A 32 44.00 14.85 29.53
N ASN A 33 44.43 13.66 29.97
CA ASN A 33 43.59 12.73 30.70
C ASN A 33 43.58 13.05 32.20
N TRP A 34 43.13 14.25 32.56
CA TRP A 34 43.13 14.74 33.94
C TRP A 34 41.82 14.49 34.65
N HIS A 35 41.92 14.15 35.93
CA HIS A 35 40.83 13.83 36.83
C HIS A 35 40.94 14.61 38.14
N ARG A 36 39.92 14.49 39.00
CA ARG A 36 39.86 15.21 40.29
C ARG A 36 41.11 14.99 41.16
N GLY A 37 41.70 13.79 41.10
CA GLY A 37 42.89 13.42 41.85
C GLY A 37 44.18 14.13 41.43
N ASP A 38 44.26 14.59 40.17
CA ASP A 38 45.47 15.21 39.61
C ASP A 38 45.71 16.65 40.07
N ARG A 39 44.70 17.25 40.73
CA ARG A 39 44.77 18.61 41.33
C ARG A 39 45.32 19.66 40.35
N LYS A 40 44.90 19.60 39.09
CA LYS A 40 45.22 20.65 38.10
C LYS A 40 44.52 21.95 38.48
N GLU A 41 45.23 23.05 38.28
CA GLU A 41 44.75 24.40 38.55
C GLU A 41 44.74 25.22 37.25
N PRO A 42 43.80 26.15 37.07
CA PRO A 42 43.80 27.06 35.93
C PRO A 42 45.01 28.00 35.96
N THR A 43 45.41 28.50 34.80
CA THR A 43 46.59 29.38 34.67
C THR A 43 46.16 30.80 34.30
N LYS A 44 47.15 31.68 34.10
CA LYS A 44 46.91 33.02 33.57
C LYS A 44 46.41 33.02 32.11
N ASP A 45 46.66 31.93 31.37
CA ASP A 45 46.39 31.81 29.92
C ASP A 45 45.36 30.72 29.61
N GLU A 46 45.13 29.77 30.52
CA GLU A 46 44.26 28.60 30.32
C GLU A 46 43.17 28.47 31.39
N VAL A 47 41.97 28.12 30.95
CA VAL A 47 40.82 27.78 31.78
C VAL A 47 40.84 26.29 32.11
N LEU A 48 40.63 25.95 33.37
CA LEU A 48 40.39 24.57 33.78
C LEU A 48 38.91 24.23 33.56
N LEU A 49 38.62 23.53 32.47
CA LEU A 49 37.28 23.03 32.16
C LEU A 49 37.06 21.66 32.77
N LYS A 50 36.03 21.52 33.59
CA LYS A 50 35.47 20.22 33.96
C LYS A 50 34.33 19.87 33.01
N VAL A 51 34.42 18.71 32.35
CA VAL A 51 33.33 18.15 31.55
C VAL A 51 32.70 17.00 32.32
N LYS A 52 31.38 17.09 32.55
CA LYS A 52 30.58 16.04 33.17
C LYS A 52 29.68 15.38 32.13
N VAL A 53 29.74 14.06 31.98
CA VAL A 53 28.94 13.32 30.99
C VAL A 53 27.79 12.59 31.66
N LEU A 54 26.59 12.76 31.12
CA LEU A 54 25.36 12.12 31.54
C LEU A 54 24.74 11.31 30.40
N ASN A 55 24.01 10.23 30.72
CA ASN A 55 23.21 9.49 29.74
C ASN A 55 21.77 10.04 29.65
N ALA A 56 20.91 9.34 28.90
CA ALA A 56 19.48 9.68 28.76
C ALA A 56 18.70 9.78 30.09
N HIS A 57 19.17 9.13 31.15
CA HIS A 57 18.52 9.04 32.46
C HIS A 57 19.26 9.84 33.54
N ASP A 58 20.07 10.82 33.14
CA ASP A 58 20.88 11.66 34.04
C ASP A 58 21.88 10.87 34.91
N ARG A 59 22.26 9.66 34.48
CA ARG A 59 23.32 8.86 35.13
C ARG A 59 24.67 9.17 34.51
N LEU A 60 25.71 9.10 35.33
CA LEU A 60 27.10 9.38 34.93
C LEU A 60 27.60 8.32 33.94
N VAL A 61 28.40 8.75 32.96
CA VAL A 61 28.97 7.85 31.92
C VAL A 61 30.49 7.75 32.10
N PRO A 62 31.00 6.67 32.73
CA PRO A 62 32.43 6.47 32.91
C PRO A 62 33.09 5.87 31.64
N ASN A 63 34.42 5.98 31.56
CA ASN A 63 35.26 5.38 30.52
C ASN A 63 34.91 5.82 29.08
N LEU A 64 34.36 7.04 28.91
CA LEU A 64 34.05 7.60 27.61
C LEU A 64 35.20 8.49 27.12
N ASP A 65 35.66 8.23 25.91
CA ASP A 65 36.67 9.04 25.22
C ASP A 65 36.06 10.35 24.72
N LEU A 66 36.62 11.48 25.14
CA LEU A 66 36.20 12.84 24.78
C LEU A 66 37.34 13.63 24.14
N TRP A 67 36.96 14.52 23.24
CA TRP A 67 37.84 15.53 22.66
C TRP A 67 37.20 16.91 22.83
N ALA A 68 37.91 17.85 23.45
CA ALA A 68 37.60 19.27 23.28
C ALA A 68 38.34 19.76 22.03
N VAL A 69 37.62 20.10 20.96
CA VAL A 69 38.19 20.50 19.67
C VAL A 69 38.05 22.01 19.51
N HIS A 70 39.14 22.71 19.24
CA HIS A 70 39.10 24.14 18.97
C HIS A 70 38.33 24.39 17.66
N THR A 71 37.45 25.39 17.60
CA THR A 71 36.57 25.54 16.43
C THR A 71 37.23 26.25 15.24
N LYS A 72 38.34 26.97 15.46
CA LYS A 72 39.07 27.71 14.42
C LYS A 72 40.35 27.02 13.95
N SER A 73 40.88 26.07 14.73
CA SER A 73 42.06 25.28 14.37
C SER A 73 41.71 23.80 14.49
N SER A 74 42.48 22.92 13.85
CA SER A 74 42.28 21.47 13.97
C SER A 74 42.84 20.87 15.28
N GLN A 75 43.22 21.72 16.25
CA GLN A 75 43.81 21.28 17.52
C GLN A 75 42.74 20.75 18.47
N ALA A 76 43.02 19.63 19.13
CA ALA A 76 42.11 18.97 20.05
C ALA A 76 42.80 18.58 21.36
N TRP A 77 42.01 18.43 22.42
CA TRP A 77 42.43 17.95 23.73
C TRP A 77 41.68 16.68 24.07
N TYR A 78 42.40 15.58 24.28
CA TYR A 78 41.84 14.27 24.52
C TYR A 78 41.88 13.90 26.01
N GLY A 79 40.80 13.30 26.50
CA GLY A 79 40.73 12.67 27.80
C GLY A 79 39.57 11.69 27.88
N ARG A 80 39.65 10.73 28.80
CA ARG A 80 38.64 9.72 29.08
C ARG A 80 37.94 10.07 30.39
N THR A 81 36.64 9.85 30.50
CA THR A 81 35.92 10.10 31.77
C THR A 81 36.27 9.07 32.85
N ASP A 82 36.36 9.52 34.10
CA ASP A 82 36.56 8.63 35.27
C ASP A 82 35.26 7.93 35.72
N GLU A 83 35.33 7.22 36.85
CA GLU A 83 34.19 6.57 37.51
C GLU A 83 33.02 7.52 37.85
N ASN A 84 33.29 8.83 37.94
CA ASN A 84 32.29 9.86 38.20
C ASN A 84 31.77 10.50 36.90
N GLY A 85 32.16 9.98 35.72
CA GLY A 85 31.80 10.56 34.43
C GLY A 85 32.43 11.94 34.21
N GLU A 86 33.56 12.24 34.85
CA GLU A 86 34.23 13.53 34.79
C GLU A 86 35.59 13.44 34.08
N VAL A 87 35.95 14.49 33.34
CA VAL A 87 37.30 14.71 32.81
C VAL A 87 37.62 16.21 32.81
N TYR A 88 38.90 16.56 32.94
CA TYR A 88 39.37 17.93 33.04
C TYR A 88 40.32 18.29 31.91
N PHE A 89 40.13 19.48 31.33
CA PHE A 89 40.98 20.06 30.29
C PHE A 89 41.49 21.44 30.70
N LEU A 90 42.75 21.74 30.39
CA LEU A 90 43.31 23.08 30.35
C LEU A 90 43.22 23.58 28.91
N LEU A 91 42.34 24.54 28.68
CA LEU A 91 42.03 25.09 27.36
C LEU A 91 42.39 26.58 27.31
N PRO A 92 42.89 27.09 26.17
CA PRO A 92 43.08 28.53 25.97
C PRO A 92 41.82 29.34 26.35
N ARG A 93 42.02 30.45 27.09
CA ARG A 93 40.92 31.34 27.49
C ARG A 93 40.41 32.21 26.35
N GLY A 94 39.14 32.59 26.39
CA GLY A 94 38.50 33.44 25.39
C GLY A 94 38.26 32.79 24.01
N GLU A 95 38.58 31.51 23.85
CA GLU A 95 38.49 30.77 22.59
C GLU A 95 37.27 29.85 22.53
N SER A 96 36.91 29.42 21.33
CA SER A 96 35.72 28.61 21.08
C SER A 96 36.07 27.16 20.82
N PHE A 97 35.30 26.25 21.42
CA PHE A 97 35.51 24.82 21.39
C PHE A 97 34.19 24.08 21.17
N ARG A 98 34.29 22.83 20.70
CA ARG A 98 33.22 21.84 20.78
C ARG A 98 33.69 20.60 21.51
N ILE A 99 32.76 19.87 22.11
CA ILE A 99 33.01 18.54 22.69
C ILE A 99 32.59 17.47 21.68
N ASP A 100 33.50 16.59 21.31
CA ASP A 100 33.25 15.38 20.54
C ASP A 100 33.41 14.16 21.48
N ALA A 101 32.64 13.10 21.28
CA ALA A 101 32.71 11.87 22.08
C ALA A 101 32.57 10.62 21.23
N ALA A 102 33.54 9.71 21.31
CA ALA A 102 33.57 8.44 20.59
C ALA A 102 33.14 8.55 19.10
N ASP A 103 31.86 8.27 18.82
CA ASP A 103 31.23 8.26 17.50
C ASP A 103 30.39 9.51 17.16
N GLU A 104 30.17 10.40 18.12
CA GLU A 104 29.38 11.62 17.99
C GLU A 104 30.26 12.88 18.03
N GLN A 105 30.04 13.80 17.08
CA GLN A 105 30.73 15.10 17.03
C GLN A 105 29.77 16.20 17.48
N ASP A 106 30.34 17.29 18.00
CA ASP A 106 29.61 18.48 18.44
C ASP A 106 28.48 18.15 19.43
N LEU A 107 28.81 17.37 20.48
CA LEU A 107 27.95 17.18 21.65
C LEU A 107 27.55 18.52 22.29
N ARG A 108 28.49 19.47 22.28
CA ARG A 108 28.28 20.81 22.81
C ARG A 108 29.36 21.75 22.31
N SER A 109 28.95 22.87 21.70
CA SER A 109 29.81 24.02 21.44
C SER A 109 29.76 25.03 22.59
N PHE A 110 30.90 25.64 22.92
CA PHE A 110 31.03 26.63 23.99
C PHE A 110 32.24 27.56 23.76
N ARG A 111 32.28 28.69 24.47
CA ARG A 111 33.43 29.60 24.53
C ARG A 111 34.00 29.61 25.94
N THR A 112 35.31 29.45 26.09
CA THR A 112 35.97 29.59 27.38
C THR A 112 35.89 31.03 27.86
N ILE A 113 35.75 31.23 29.17
CA ILE A 113 35.68 32.57 29.78
C ILE A 113 37.04 33.26 29.59
N ASP A 114 37.03 34.52 29.14
CA ASP A 114 38.25 35.32 28.95
C ASP A 114 38.67 36.03 30.25
N ASP A 115 39.01 35.24 31.27
CA ASP A 115 39.55 35.75 32.54
C ASP A 115 40.61 34.77 33.09
N LYS A 116 41.47 35.25 33.99
CA LYS A 116 42.60 34.50 34.53
C LYS A 116 42.14 33.58 35.66
N PHE A 117 42.78 32.41 35.79
CA PHE A 117 42.56 31.47 36.90
C PHE A 117 41.11 30.97 37.00
N VAL A 118 40.41 30.85 35.87
CA VAL A 118 39.01 30.42 35.82
C VAL A 118 38.90 28.91 35.82
N LYS A 119 38.00 28.40 36.67
CA LYS A 119 37.48 27.03 36.59
C LYS A 119 36.05 27.06 36.07
N SER A 120 35.78 26.29 35.02
CA SER A 120 34.44 26.17 34.43
C SER A 120 33.94 24.73 34.53
N THR A 121 32.63 24.55 34.53
CA THR A 121 32.01 23.22 34.44
C THR A 121 30.92 23.24 33.37
N ILE A 122 30.98 22.27 32.47
CA ILE A 122 29.91 21.99 31.51
C ILE A 122 29.39 20.57 31.71
N SER A 123 28.13 20.36 31.36
CA SER A 123 27.53 19.03 31.29
C SER A 123 27.13 18.73 29.86
N VAL A 124 27.42 17.51 29.41
CA VAL A 124 27.05 16.99 28.09
C VAL A 124 26.28 15.69 28.25
N ARG A 125 25.32 15.44 27.36
CA ARG A 125 24.57 14.18 27.31
C ARG A 125 25.11 13.32 26.19
N TYR A 126 25.47 12.08 26.48
CA TYR A 126 25.93 11.10 25.49
C TYR A 126 25.07 9.84 25.57
N ILE A 127 24.59 9.38 24.42
CA ILE A 127 23.77 8.17 24.30
C ILE A 127 24.41 7.34 23.19
N PRO A 128 24.99 6.16 23.52
CA PRO A 128 25.70 5.37 22.52
C PRO A 128 24.75 4.90 21.42
N LYS A 129 25.29 4.80 20.20
CA LYS A 129 24.64 4.09 19.10
C LYS A 129 24.72 2.58 19.36
N ASP A 130 23.60 1.98 19.73
CA ASP A 130 23.40 0.54 19.93
C ASP A 130 22.42 -0.02 18.88
N PHE A 131 22.65 0.35 17.62
CA PHE A 131 21.96 -0.17 16.46
C PHE A 131 22.86 -0.19 15.23
N THR A 132 22.62 -1.13 14.33
CA THR A 132 23.31 -1.23 13.04
C THR A 132 22.39 -0.83 11.90
N GLU A 133 22.96 -0.32 10.81
CA GLU A 133 22.25 0.04 9.58
C GLU A 133 22.92 -0.66 8.39
N GLU A 134 22.15 -1.42 7.63
CA GLU A 134 22.55 -1.97 6.34
C GLU A 134 21.74 -1.28 5.24
N VAL A 135 22.42 -0.78 4.20
CA VAL A 135 21.79 0.04 3.15
C VAL A 135 21.90 -0.70 1.82
N HIS A 136 20.76 -0.94 1.20
CA HIS A 136 20.65 -1.47 -0.16
C HIS A 136 19.91 -0.45 -1.02
N ASN A 137 20.64 0.20 -1.94
CA ASN A 137 20.15 1.34 -2.71
C ASN A 137 19.62 2.47 -1.80
N ASP A 138 18.31 2.74 -1.83
CA ASP A 138 17.61 3.73 -1.01
C ASP A 138 17.07 3.15 0.31
N THR A 139 17.09 1.82 0.45
CA THR A 139 16.43 1.11 1.54
C THR A 139 17.40 0.82 2.68
N VAL A 140 16.97 1.13 3.91
CA VAL A 140 17.76 1.02 5.14
C VAL A 140 17.12 -0.02 6.07
N PHE A 141 17.89 -1.06 6.39
CA PHE A 141 17.54 -2.10 7.35
C PHE A 141 18.27 -1.84 8.66
N GLN A 142 17.54 -1.87 9.77
CA GLN A 142 18.08 -1.62 11.10
C GLN A 142 17.97 -2.85 11.99
N LYS A 143 19.02 -3.09 12.80
CA LYS A 143 18.91 -3.95 13.99
C LYS A 143 19.09 -3.05 15.20
N VAL A 144 18.01 -2.81 15.92
CA VAL A 144 17.98 -1.90 17.07
C VAL A 144 17.96 -2.71 18.37
N SER A 145 18.89 -2.41 19.27
CA SER A 145 18.91 -3.02 20.61
C SER A 145 17.65 -2.63 21.40
N PRO A 146 17.02 -3.55 22.15
CA PRO A 146 15.92 -3.21 23.06
C PRO A 146 16.29 -2.17 24.13
N ALA A 147 17.60 -2.01 24.43
CA ALA A 147 18.10 -1.03 25.37
C ALA A 147 18.37 0.35 24.73
N GLN A 148 18.20 0.49 23.41
CA GLN A 148 18.45 1.75 22.69
C GLN A 148 17.55 2.87 23.21
N ALA A 149 18.16 3.98 23.59
CA ALA A 149 17.47 5.22 23.93
C ALA A 149 17.44 6.20 22.74
N PRO A 150 16.51 7.18 22.70
CA PRO A 150 16.53 8.20 21.67
C PRO A 150 17.84 9.00 21.65
N THR A 151 18.41 9.27 20.47
CA THR A 151 19.67 10.02 20.35
C THR A 151 19.43 11.45 19.85
N ARG A 152 20.47 12.28 19.81
CA ARG A 152 20.37 13.65 19.27
C ARG A 152 19.98 13.66 17.79
N GLU A 153 20.52 12.73 17.01
CA GLU A 153 20.32 12.64 15.55
C GLU A 153 19.19 11.71 15.12
N ARG A 154 18.61 10.92 16.05
CA ARG A 154 17.60 9.90 15.74
C ARG A 154 16.46 9.88 16.76
N VAL A 155 15.24 9.78 16.25
CA VAL A 155 14.02 9.53 17.02
C VAL A 155 13.87 8.02 17.23
N LEU A 156 13.71 7.59 18.48
CA LEU A 156 13.34 6.21 18.78
C LEU A 156 11.86 6.03 18.44
N THR A 157 11.58 5.25 17.41
CA THR A 157 10.23 4.98 16.94
C THR A 157 9.82 3.58 17.37
N LEU A 158 8.77 3.50 18.17
CA LEU A 158 8.13 2.26 18.57
C LEU A 158 6.85 2.10 17.76
N LEU A 159 6.74 0.99 17.05
CA LEU A 159 5.56 0.65 16.26
C LEU A 159 4.85 -0.54 16.92
N THR A 160 3.52 -0.51 16.91
CA THR A 160 2.66 -1.65 17.23
C THR A 160 1.65 -1.82 16.10
N VAL A 161 1.55 -3.02 15.55
CA VAL A 161 0.63 -3.39 14.47
C VAL A 161 -0.30 -4.46 14.99
N LEU A 162 -1.59 -4.16 14.92
CA LEU A 162 -2.66 -5.01 15.43
C LEU A 162 -3.68 -5.27 14.32
N ASP A 163 -4.46 -6.33 14.45
CA ASP A 163 -5.70 -6.48 13.71
C ASP A 163 -6.83 -5.66 14.34
N PHE A 164 -7.99 -5.67 13.70
CA PHE A 164 -9.16 -4.94 14.18
C PHE A 164 -9.78 -5.55 15.46
N ASP A 165 -9.33 -6.74 15.88
CA ASP A 165 -9.69 -7.40 17.14
C ASP A 165 -8.58 -7.21 18.21
N GLU A 166 -7.69 -6.23 18.00
CA GLU A 166 -6.57 -5.88 18.88
C GLU A 166 -5.54 -7.00 19.06
N GLN A 167 -5.51 -8.00 18.16
CA GLN A 167 -4.50 -9.05 18.18
C GLN A 167 -3.22 -8.61 17.46
N PRO A 168 -2.04 -8.98 17.98
CA PRO A 168 -0.77 -8.60 17.36
C PRO A 168 -0.54 -9.29 16.01
N LEU A 169 -0.06 -8.52 15.03
CA LEU A 169 0.29 -9.04 13.70
C LEU A 169 1.81 -9.16 13.53
N ALA A 170 2.29 -10.41 13.46
CA ALA A 170 3.70 -10.74 13.30
C ALA A 170 4.15 -10.78 11.83
N ASP A 171 5.42 -10.44 11.60
CA ASP A 171 6.08 -10.38 10.29
C ASP A 171 5.50 -9.32 9.33
N GLU A 172 4.83 -8.30 9.85
CA GLU A 172 4.33 -7.20 9.03
C GLU A 172 5.45 -6.24 8.66
N MET A 173 5.57 -5.96 7.36
CA MET A 173 6.58 -5.09 6.80
C MET A 173 6.02 -3.68 6.60
N LEU A 174 6.63 -2.69 7.26
CA LEU A 174 6.26 -1.29 7.14
C LEU A 174 7.44 -0.46 6.66
N TYR A 175 7.13 0.54 5.84
CA TYR A 175 8.10 1.35 5.13
C TYR A 175 7.95 2.81 5.52
N PHE A 176 9.02 3.41 6.02
CA PHE A 176 9.09 4.81 6.43
C PHE A 176 9.89 5.58 5.38
N ARG A 177 9.19 6.14 4.40
CA ARG A 177 9.80 6.88 3.28
C ARG A 177 10.06 8.32 3.71
N MET A 178 11.33 8.69 3.72
CA MET A 178 11.81 10.04 4.02
C MET A 178 11.63 10.93 2.78
N LYS A 179 10.96 12.08 2.93
CA LYS A 179 10.62 12.94 1.78
C LYS A 179 11.83 13.67 1.20
N HIS A 180 12.76 14.15 2.03
CA HIS A 180 13.87 14.97 1.53
C HIS A 180 15.06 14.16 1.04
N ASN A 181 15.49 13.13 1.79
CA ASN A 181 16.65 12.33 1.40
C ASN A 181 16.31 11.09 0.55
N GLY A 182 15.02 10.79 0.36
CA GLY A 182 14.53 9.68 -0.46
C GLY A 182 14.73 8.29 0.14
N LYS A 183 15.35 8.16 1.33
CA LYS A 183 15.60 6.86 1.95
C LYS A 183 14.31 6.22 2.46
N VAL A 184 14.30 4.90 2.51
CA VAL A 184 13.19 4.11 3.05
C VAL A 184 13.70 3.28 4.22
N TYR A 185 13.21 3.55 5.43
CA TYR A 185 13.53 2.74 6.59
C TYR A 185 12.51 1.62 6.73
N VAL A 186 12.98 0.38 6.90
CA VAL A 186 12.12 -0.80 6.97
C VAL A 186 11.96 -1.27 8.41
N ALA A 187 10.72 -1.59 8.77
CA ALA A 187 10.34 -2.21 10.03
C ALA A 187 9.69 -3.57 9.75
N GLN A 188 10.08 -4.59 10.50
CA GLN A 188 9.37 -5.86 10.56
C GLN A 188 8.86 -6.07 11.98
N THR A 189 7.59 -6.41 12.13
CA THR A 189 7.02 -6.69 13.46
C THR A 189 7.42 -8.07 13.98
N ASP A 190 7.63 -8.15 15.28
CA ASP A 190 7.83 -9.40 16.02
C ASP A 190 6.50 -10.14 16.30
N GLU A 191 6.58 -11.27 17.02
CA GLU A 191 5.41 -12.07 17.42
C GLU A 191 4.38 -11.31 18.26
N GLN A 192 4.75 -10.17 18.86
CA GLN A 192 3.85 -9.30 19.62
C GLN A 192 3.38 -8.09 18.80
N GLY A 193 3.57 -8.12 17.48
CA GLY A 193 3.18 -7.06 16.57
C GLY A 193 4.01 -5.80 16.71
N LYS A 194 5.20 -5.86 17.33
CA LYS A 194 6.02 -4.69 17.65
C LYS A 194 7.23 -4.59 16.77
N ALA A 195 7.60 -3.36 16.42
CA ALA A 195 8.86 -3.07 15.74
C ALA A 195 9.51 -1.82 16.33
N VAL A 196 10.84 -1.76 16.24
CA VAL A 196 11.65 -0.64 16.76
C VAL A 196 12.60 -0.15 15.68
N LEU A 197 12.64 1.17 15.51
CA LEU A 197 13.47 1.85 14.50
C LEU A 197 14.04 3.15 15.05
N MET A 198 15.16 3.58 14.47
CA MET A 198 15.82 4.85 14.75
C MET A 198 15.73 5.74 13.51
N LEU A 199 14.74 6.63 13.46
CA LEU A 199 14.50 7.50 12.29
C LEU A 199 15.28 8.81 12.39
N PRO A 200 15.83 9.35 11.29
CA PRO A 200 16.57 10.62 11.29
C PRO A 200 15.65 11.82 11.54
N LYS A 201 16.12 12.76 12.34
CA LYS A 201 15.45 14.04 12.57
C LYS A 201 15.62 15.00 11.40
N GLY A 202 14.71 15.97 11.30
CA GLY A 202 14.74 17.06 10.34
C GLY A 202 14.09 16.76 8.99
N ASP A 203 13.25 15.72 8.89
CA ASP A 203 12.64 15.30 7.64
C ASP A 203 11.17 14.87 7.85
N SER A 204 10.39 14.95 6.78
CA SER A 204 9.02 14.44 6.75
C SER A 204 9.03 12.97 6.37
N VAL A 205 8.26 12.17 7.08
CA VAL A 205 8.19 10.72 6.90
C VAL A 205 6.79 10.35 6.44
N SER A 206 6.71 9.54 5.39
CA SER A 206 5.49 8.87 4.95
C SER A 206 5.57 7.41 5.39
N LEU A 207 4.66 7.00 6.27
CA LEU A 207 4.46 5.60 6.62
C LEU A 207 3.66 4.92 5.51
N CYS A 208 4.11 3.77 5.05
CA CYS A 208 3.48 2.95 4.04
C CYS A 208 3.49 1.48 4.45
N THR A 209 2.53 0.70 3.99
CA THR A 209 2.63 -0.77 3.92
C THR A 209 2.93 -1.18 2.48
N ARG A 210 2.99 -2.49 2.23
CA ARG A 210 3.07 -3.06 0.88
C ARG A 210 1.87 -2.68 0.00
N PHE A 211 0.67 -2.56 0.58
CA PHE A 211 -0.59 -2.38 -0.15
C PHE A 211 -1.19 -0.98 0.00
N GLU A 212 -0.74 -0.21 1.00
CA GLU A 212 -1.26 1.11 1.28
C GLU A 212 -0.12 2.13 1.38
N PRO A 213 0.14 2.89 0.30
CA PRO A 213 1.06 4.00 0.37
C PRO A 213 0.44 5.15 1.17
N GLY A 214 1.25 5.84 1.99
CA GLY A 214 0.84 7.09 2.61
C GLY A 214 -0.15 6.96 3.77
N LEU A 215 -0.14 5.84 4.50
CA LEU A 215 -0.96 5.61 5.71
C LEU A 215 -0.99 6.78 6.68
N SER A 216 0.17 7.41 6.89
CA SER A 216 0.33 8.60 7.72
C SER A 216 1.56 9.38 7.27
N VAL A 217 1.49 10.71 7.39
CA VAL A 217 2.60 11.61 7.10
C VAL A 217 2.85 12.48 8.33
N PHE A 218 4.08 12.49 8.83
CA PHE A 218 4.48 13.28 9.99
C PHE A 218 5.89 13.85 9.83
N PHE A 219 6.17 14.95 10.54
CA PHE A 219 7.48 15.62 10.50
C PHE A 219 8.28 15.33 11.77
N LEU A 220 9.49 14.78 11.60
CA LEU A 220 10.43 14.57 12.70
C LEU A 220 11.24 15.83 12.91
N ARG A 221 10.98 16.58 13.97
CA ARG A 221 11.59 17.90 14.18
C ARG A 221 13.10 17.78 14.42
N LYS A 222 13.85 18.73 13.88
CA LYS A 222 15.27 18.88 14.23
C LYS A 222 15.36 19.49 15.63
N SER A 223 15.93 18.75 16.57
CA SER A 223 16.09 19.17 17.97
C SER A 223 17.26 18.43 18.62
N ASP A 224 17.86 19.03 19.65
CA ASP A 224 18.85 18.37 20.51
C ASP A 224 18.22 17.47 21.60
N TYR A 225 16.88 17.41 21.67
CA TYR A 225 16.17 16.67 22.71
C TYR A 225 16.03 15.18 22.37
N SER A 226 16.05 14.31 23.38
CA SER A 226 15.71 12.90 23.20
C SER A 226 14.22 12.75 22.90
N GLU A 227 13.87 12.27 21.69
CA GLU A 227 12.49 12.16 21.24
C GLU A 227 12.09 10.70 20.98
N LYS A 228 10.94 10.31 21.53
CA LYS A 228 10.33 9.00 21.31
C LYS A 228 9.02 9.20 20.54
N LEU A 229 8.86 8.47 19.45
CA LEU A 229 7.61 8.38 18.70
C LEU A 229 6.98 7.01 18.95
N THR A 230 5.69 6.98 19.27
CA THR A 230 4.93 5.72 19.42
C THR A 230 3.78 5.74 18.42
N LEU A 231 3.70 4.70 17.61
CA LEU A 231 2.70 4.53 16.56
C LEU A 231 1.96 3.22 16.77
N THR A 232 0.64 3.27 16.70
CA THR A 232 -0.22 2.08 16.63
C THR A 232 -0.95 2.11 15.30
N TYR A 233 -0.96 0.97 14.60
CA TYR A 233 -1.60 0.81 13.30
C TYR A 233 -2.45 -0.47 13.29
N HIS A 234 -3.71 -0.33 12.88
CA HIS A 234 -4.66 -1.45 12.77
C HIS A 234 -4.88 -1.83 11.32
N THR A 235 -4.79 -3.12 10.99
CA THR A 235 -4.95 -3.67 9.63
C THR A 235 -5.30 -5.15 9.67
N ILE A 236 -5.85 -5.73 8.60
CA ILE A 236 -6.00 -7.21 8.51
C ILE A 236 -4.68 -7.96 8.32
N GLY A 237 -3.59 -7.24 8.02
CA GLY A 237 -2.28 -7.81 7.81
C GLY A 237 -2.07 -8.34 6.39
N THR A 238 -0.80 -8.41 6.00
CA THR A 238 -0.36 -8.80 4.66
C THR A 238 -0.78 -10.22 4.32
N LYS A 239 -0.71 -11.14 5.29
CA LYS A 239 -1.10 -12.55 5.10
C LYS A 239 -2.59 -12.68 4.75
N ALA A 240 -3.47 -11.94 5.40
CA ALA A 240 -4.91 -11.98 5.14
C ALA A 240 -5.26 -11.35 3.78
N ILE A 241 -4.65 -10.21 3.43
CA ILE A 241 -4.81 -9.57 2.11
C ILE A 241 -4.44 -10.56 1.00
N LEU A 242 -3.26 -11.17 1.08
CA LEU A 242 -2.79 -12.13 0.08
C LEU A 242 -3.67 -13.39 0.00
N ALA A 243 -4.20 -13.86 1.14
CA ALA A 243 -5.11 -15.01 1.15
C ALA A 243 -6.43 -14.71 0.42
N ARG A 244 -6.97 -13.49 0.56
CA ARG A 244 -8.18 -13.06 -0.16
C ARG A 244 -7.93 -12.96 -1.66
N GLN A 245 -6.84 -12.31 -2.06
CA GLN A 245 -6.45 -12.22 -3.47
C GLN A 245 -6.26 -13.61 -4.10
N ALA A 246 -5.63 -14.53 -3.37
CA ALA A 246 -5.46 -15.91 -3.84
C ALA A 246 -6.80 -16.66 -3.97
N GLU A 247 -7.74 -16.45 -3.04
CA GLU A 247 -9.07 -17.07 -3.13
C GLU A 247 -9.91 -16.47 -4.27
N ARG A 248 -9.83 -15.15 -4.51
CA ARG A 248 -10.45 -14.51 -5.68
C ARG A 248 -9.87 -15.06 -6.99
N ALA A 249 -8.54 -15.07 -7.12
CA ALA A 249 -7.85 -15.62 -8.29
C ALA A 249 -8.19 -17.10 -8.52
N ARG A 250 -8.36 -17.89 -7.46
CA ARG A 250 -8.82 -19.28 -7.56
C ARG A 250 -10.24 -19.36 -8.13
N ARG A 251 -11.16 -18.53 -7.64
CA ARG A 251 -12.57 -18.51 -8.11
C ARG A 251 -12.64 -18.05 -9.57
N LEU A 252 -11.91 -17.01 -9.92
CA LEU A 252 -11.73 -16.55 -11.30
C LEU A 252 -11.21 -17.68 -12.18
N ALA A 253 -10.14 -18.38 -11.78
CA ALA A 253 -9.58 -19.48 -12.55
C ALA A 253 -10.55 -20.68 -12.72
N VAL A 254 -11.32 -21.01 -11.68
CA VAL A 254 -12.37 -22.05 -11.77
C VAL A 254 -13.43 -21.62 -12.77
N ARG A 255 -13.86 -20.37 -12.71
CA ARG A 255 -14.85 -19.78 -13.60
C ARG A 255 -14.36 -19.81 -15.05
N ASP A 256 -13.17 -19.28 -15.32
CA ASP A 256 -12.52 -19.33 -16.63
C ASP A 256 -12.30 -20.74 -17.17
N SER A 257 -11.96 -21.70 -16.29
CA SER A 257 -11.76 -23.09 -16.67
C SER A 257 -13.08 -23.75 -17.07
N LEU A 258 -14.15 -23.51 -16.31
CA LEU A 258 -15.50 -23.96 -16.66
C LEU A 258 -15.94 -23.36 -18.00
N TYR A 259 -15.62 -22.09 -18.26
CA TYR A 259 -15.90 -21.46 -19.55
C TYR A 259 -15.08 -22.06 -20.69
N ARG A 260 -13.76 -22.23 -20.53
CA ARG A 260 -12.93 -22.87 -21.56
C ARG A 260 -13.41 -24.29 -21.88
N LEU A 261 -13.80 -25.06 -20.86
CA LEU A 261 -14.36 -26.39 -21.04
C LEU A 261 -15.72 -26.35 -21.75
N ALA A 262 -16.59 -25.40 -21.41
CA ALA A 262 -17.84 -25.18 -22.13
C ALA A 262 -17.56 -24.85 -23.61
N ARG A 263 -16.68 -23.90 -23.91
CA ARG A 263 -16.30 -23.52 -25.29
C ARG A 263 -15.70 -24.69 -26.09
N ILE A 264 -14.85 -25.51 -25.47
CA ILE A 264 -14.28 -26.71 -26.11
C ILE A 264 -15.37 -27.76 -26.35
N ARG A 265 -16.26 -28.00 -25.39
CA ARG A 265 -17.39 -28.92 -25.56
C ARG A 265 -18.32 -28.45 -26.68
N ASP A 266 -18.47 -27.14 -26.83
CA ASP A 266 -19.33 -26.52 -27.86
C ASP A 266 -18.74 -26.67 -29.26
N SER A 267 -17.41 -26.71 -29.38
CA SER A 267 -16.73 -27.07 -30.63
C SER A 267 -17.00 -28.51 -31.11
N LEU A 268 -17.55 -29.38 -30.24
CA LEU A 268 -17.92 -30.76 -30.56
C LEU A 268 -19.45 -31.02 -30.60
N GLU A 269 -20.28 -30.17 -29.97
CA GLU A 269 -21.72 -30.39 -29.78
C GLU A 269 -22.64 -29.54 -30.69
N PHE A 270 -22.11 -28.78 -31.66
CA PHE A 270 -22.87 -27.94 -32.62
C PHE A 270 -23.88 -28.70 -33.54
N LEU A 271 -24.04 -30.02 -33.36
CA LEU A 271 -24.99 -30.86 -34.12
C LEU A 271 -26.13 -31.46 -33.27
N ARG A 272 -26.25 -31.15 -31.96
CA ARG A 272 -27.28 -31.75 -31.09
C ARG A 272 -27.98 -30.75 -30.18
N ASP A 273 -28.33 -29.60 -30.76
CA ASP A 273 -28.84 -28.44 -30.04
C ASP A 273 -30.37 -28.49 -29.82
N SER A 274 -30.83 -29.45 -29.00
CA SER A 274 -32.24 -29.52 -28.54
C SER A 274 -32.38 -29.29 -27.03
N LEU A 275 -31.31 -29.48 -26.25
CA LEU A 275 -31.34 -29.32 -24.79
C LEU A 275 -30.91 -27.93 -24.31
N ARG A 276 -30.02 -27.24 -25.03
CA ARG A 276 -29.64 -25.84 -24.73
C ARG A 276 -30.73 -24.83 -25.06
N LEU A 277 -31.45 -25.03 -26.17
CA LEU A 277 -32.63 -24.25 -26.52
C LEU A 277 -33.72 -24.28 -25.42
N LEU A 278 -33.82 -25.40 -24.69
CA LEU A 278 -34.77 -25.56 -23.58
C LEU A 278 -34.33 -24.86 -22.28
N ALA A 279 -33.04 -24.53 -22.14
CA ALA A 279 -32.46 -23.86 -20.97
C ALA A 279 -32.32 -22.33 -21.12
N GLY A 280 -32.59 -21.78 -22.32
CA GLY A 280 -32.73 -20.33 -22.52
C GLY A 280 -31.45 -19.49 -22.47
N LYS A 281 -30.25 -20.09 -22.38
CA LYS A 281 -28.96 -19.38 -22.48
C LYS A 281 -28.42 -19.49 -23.91
N LYS A 282 -28.53 -18.41 -24.68
CA LYS A 282 -28.01 -18.28 -26.05
C LYS A 282 -26.80 -17.35 -26.00
N ASP A 283 -25.61 -17.86 -26.26
CA ASP A 283 -24.38 -17.07 -26.38
C ASP A 283 -24.36 -16.38 -27.76
N PHE A 284 -24.83 -15.13 -27.82
CA PHE A 284 -25.05 -14.44 -29.09
C PHE A 284 -23.74 -14.08 -29.79
N LEU A 285 -22.67 -13.79 -29.04
CA LEU A 285 -21.36 -13.51 -29.61
C LEU A 285 -20.73 -14.77 -30.19
N ASN A 286 -20.82 -15.90 -29.49
CA ASN A 286 -20.28 -17.17 -29.97
C ASN A 286 -21.04 -17.71 -31.20
N MET A 287 -22.32 -17.37 -31.36
CA MET A 287 -23.04 -17.64 -32.61
C MET A 287 -22.35 -17.01 -33.83
N LEU A 288 -21.81 -15.79 -33.69
CA LEU A 288 -21.03 -15.14 -34.75
C LEU A 288 -19.71 -15.89 -35.02
N ASP A 289 -19.05 -16.39 -33.97
CA ASP A 289 -17.84 -17.21 -34.09
C ASP A 289 -18.09 -18.52 -34.86
N TYR A 290 -19.29 -19.10 -34.71
CA TYR A 290 -19.73 -20.28 -35.47
C TYR A 290 -20.24 -19.97 -36.88
N GLY A 291 -20.16 -18.72 -37.33
CA GLY A 291 -20.47 -18.32 -38.70
C GLY A 291 -21.94 -18.07 -38.98
N LEU A 292 -22.79 -17.88 -37.95
CA LEU A 292 -24.13 -17.33 -38.15
C LEU A 292 -24.04 -15.88 -38.63
N SER A 293 -24.97 -15.47 -39.50
CA SER A 293 -24.99 -14.08 -39.98
C SER A 293 -25.41 -13.11 -38.86
N PRO A 294 -24.88 -11.87 -38.84
CA PRO A 294 -25.29 -10.85 -37.88
C PRO A 294 -26.81 -10.62 -37.84
N GLU A 295 -27.48 -10.69 -38.99
CA GLU A 295 -28.94 -10.53 -39.09
C GLU A 295 -29.69 -11.65 -38.36
N THR A 296 -29.18 -12.88 -38.45
CA THR A 296 -29.75 -14.04 -37.76
C THR A 296 -29.60 -13.88 -36.24
N VAL A 297 -28.42 -13.45 -35.78
CA VAL A 297 -28.16 -13.19 -34.36
C VAL A 297 -29.05 -12.07 -33.84
N LYS A 298 -29.15 -10.95 -34.56
CA LYS A 298 -30.05 -9.83 -34.25
C LYS A 298 -31.51 -10.25 -34.14
N GLN A 299 -31.99 -11.09 -35.05
CA GLN A 299 -33.34 -11.65 -34.98
C GLN A 299 -33.55 -12.44 -33.68
N GLN A 300 -32.60 -13.31 -33.33
CA GLN A 300 -32.69 -14.12 -32.12
C GLN A 300 -32.65 -13.28 -30.82
N ILE A 301 -31.87 -12.20 -30.81
CA ILE A 301 -31.86 -11.22 -29.72
C ILE A 301 -33.25 -10.58 -29.58
N GLY A 302 -33.85 -10.15 -30.70
CA GLY A 302 -35.19 -9.54 -30.71
C GLY A 302 -36.30 -10.50 -30.24
N GLU A 303 -36.25 -11.76 -30.65
CA GLU A 303 -37.16 -12.81 -30.19
C GLU A 303 -37.02 -13.04 -28.68
N ARG A 304 -35.79 -13.13 -28.17
CA ARG A 304 -35.52 -13.31 -26.74
C ARG A 304 -35.97 -12.09 -25.92
N ALA A 305 -35.69 -10.87 -26.39
CA ALA A 305 -36.14 -9.64 -25.73
C ALA A 305 -37.68 -9.56 -25.68
N THR A 306 -38.38 -9.98 -26.74
CA THR A 306 -39.85 -10.02 -26.76
C THR A 306 -40.39 -11.01 -25.72
N TYR A 307 -39.80 -12.20 -25.64
CA TYR A 307 -40.14 -13.19 -24.61
C TYR A 307 -39.90 -12.66 -23.19
N GLU A 308 -38.75 -12.02 -22.95
CA GLU A 308 -38.42 -11.47 -21.63
C GLU A 308 -39.34 -10.32 -21.23
N LYS A 309 -39.78 -9.46 -22.16
CA LYS A 309 -40.86 -8.48 -21.91
C LYS A 309 -42.15 -9.15 -21.43
N GLU A 310 -42.53 -10.25 -22.08
CA GLU A 310 -43.73 -11.00 -21.68
C GLU A 310 -43.55 -11.59 -20.27
N MET A 311 -42.39 -12.12 -19.94
CA MET A 311 -42.12 -12.64 -18.60
C MET A 311 -42.13 -11.54 -17.54
N LEU A 312 -41.54 -10.38 -17.81
CA LEU A 312 -41.56 -9.23 -16.91
C LEU A 312 -42.98 -8.72 -16.63
N SER A 313 -43.87 -8.77 -17.64
CA SER A 313 -45.28 -8.41 -17.45
C SER A 313 -46.05 -9.39 -16.53
N LYS A 314 -45.54 -10.60 -16.35
CA LYS A 314 -46.10 -11.62 -15.45
C LYS A 314 -45.45 -11.56 -14.07
N ASP A 315 -44.18 -11.19 -14.01
CA ASP A 315 -43.38 -11.17 -12.80
C ASP A 315 -42.27 -10.12 -12.89
N GLU A 316 -42.43 -9.01 -12.17
CA GLU A 316 -41.45 -7.93 -12.14
C GLU A 316 -40.10 -8.35 -11.55
N ARG A 317 -40.04 -9.49 -10.84
CA ARG A 317 -38.80 -10.06 -10.29
C ARG A 317 -38.25 -11.22 -11.12
N TYR A 318 -38.63 -11.31 -12.39
CA TYR A 318 -38.21 -12.38 -13.29
C TYR A 318 -36.69 -12.50 -13.37
N PHE A 319 -35.98 -11.38 -13.56
CA PHE A 319 -34.52 -11.40 -13.69
C PHE A 319 -33.80 -11.85 -12.42
N GLU A 320 -34.27 -11.44 -11.23
CA GLU A 320 -33.76 -11.92 -9.96
C GLU A 320 -33.96 -13.43 -9.82
N LYS A 321 -35.14 -13.94 -10.18
CA LYS A 321 -35.47 -15.38 -10.07
C LYS A 321 -34.69 -16.24 -11.05
N THR A 322 -34.31 -15.69 -12.21
CA THR A 322 -33.51 -16.39 -13.22
C THR A 322 -32.00 -16.19 -13.06
N GLY A 323 -31.56 -15.38 -12.09
CA GLY A 323 -30.13 -15.11 -11.86
C GLY A 323 -29.50 -14.21 -12.93
N GLU A 324 -30.28 -13.35 -13.58
CA GLU A 324 -29.81 -12.43 -14.61
C GLU A 324 -29.31 -11.14 -13.96
N GLU A 325 -28.14 -11.21 -13.30
CA GLU A 325 -27.62 -10.19 -12.37
C GLU A 325 -27.58 -8.77 -12.95
N VAL A 326 -27.07 -8.61 -14.17
CA VAL A 326 -26.95 -7.31 -14.84
C VAL A 326 -28.33 -6.74 -15.17
N LYS A 327 -29.19 -7.56 -15.80
CA LYS A 327 -30.57 -7.15 -16.15
C LYS A 327 -31.41 -6.88 -14.91
N ALA A 328 -31.21 -7.62 -13.82
CA ALA A 328 -31.94 -7.41 -12.57
C ALA A 328 -31.65 -6.02 -11.99
N ALA A 329 -30.37 -5.65 -11.86
CA ALA A 329 -29.97 -4.33 -11.39
C ALA A 329 -30.49 -3.20 -12.30
N LEU A 330 -30.27 -3.32 -13.61
CA LEU A 330 -30.72 -2.32 -14.58
C LEU A 330 -32.26 -2.18 -14.58
N TYR A 331 -32.98 -3.30 -14.47
CA TYR A 331 -34.44 -3.29 -14.40
C TYR A 331 -34.95 -2.61 -13.13
N ARG A 332 -34.37 -2.89 -11.96
CA ARG A 332 -34.76 -2.22 -10.71
C ARG A 332 -34.54 -0.71 -10.77
N LYS A 333 -33.50 -0.27 -11.48
CA LYS A 333 -33.08 1.14 -11.54
C LYS A 333 -33.58 1.91 -12.76
N ARG A 334 -34.37 1.27 -13.62
CA ARG A 334 -34.86 1.83 -14.89
C ARG A 334 -35.54 3.20 -14.73
N ASP A 335 -36.34 3.40 -13.69
CA ASP A 335 -37.11 4.64 -13.51
C ASP A 335 -36.25 5.77 -12.89
N GLU A 336 -35.08 5.44 -12.33
CA GLU A 336 -34.14 6.39 -11.72
C GLU A 336 -33.04 6.80 -12.71
N TRP A 337 -32.51 5.84 -13.47
CA TRP A 337 -31.45 6.09 -14.45
C TRP A 337 -32.07 6.30 -15.82
N SER A 338 -32.22 7.55 -16.24
CA SER A 338 -32.85 7.88 -17.53
C SER A 338 -31.89 7.67 -18.71
N ASN A 339 -30.79 8.43 -18.78
CA ASN A 339 -29.73 8.25 -19.78
C ASN A 339 -28.48 7.67 -19.13
N LYS A 340 -27.80 6.77 -19.84
CA LYS A 340 -26.69 6.00 -19.26
C LYS A 340 -25.48 6.01 -20.17
N VAL A 341 -24.30 6.24 -19.59
CA VAL A 341 -23.02 5.85 -20.17
C VAL A 341 -22.62 4.54 -19.51
N ILE A 342 -22.75 3.44 -20.23
CA ILE A 342 -22.56 2.07 -19.74
C ILE A 342 -21.16 1.62 -20.14
N VAL A 343 -20.27 1.59 -19.16
CA VAL A 343 -18.91 1.05 -19.25
C VAL A 343 -18.97 -0.42 -18.83
N THR A 344 -18.58 -1.34 -19.70
CA THR A 344 -18.66 -2.78 -19.40
C THR A 344 -17.34 -3.47 -19.63
N ASP A 345 -16.94 -4.24 -18.64
CA ASP A 345 -15.91 -5.25 -18.75
C ASP A 345 -16.34 -6.36 -19.72
N LEU A 346 -15.47 -6.68 -20.70
CA LEU A 346 -15.59 -7.79 -21.63
C LEU A 346 -14.39 -8.76 -21.59
N THR A 347 -13.77 -8.95 -20.42
CA THR A 347 -12.81 -10.02 -20.18
C THR A 347 -13.47 -11.41 -20.08
N GLY A 348 -12.66 -12.45 -19.94
CA GLY A 348 -13.12 -13.84 -19.96
C GLY A 348 -14.11 -14.21 -18.85
N SER A 349 -14.02 -13.59 -17.68
CA SER A 349 -14.93 -13.80 -16.55
C SER A 349 -16.36 -13.32 -16.85
N MET A 350 -16.49 -12.32 -17.74
CA MET A 350 -17.73 -11.63 -18.06
C MET A 350 -18.58 -12.29 -19.14
N TYR A 351 -18.05 -13.25 -19.91
CA TYR A 351 -18.80 -14.01 -20.93
C TYR A 351 -20.25 -14.40 -20.54
N PRO A 352 -20.53 -15.02 -19.38
CA PRO A 352 -21.89 -15.40 -18.97
C PRO A 352 -22.86 -14.23 -18.75
N TYR A 353 -22.36 -13.00 -18.72
CA TYR A 353 -23.13 -11.79 -18.50
C TYR A 353 -23.25 -10.93 -19.76
N MET A 354 -22.42 -11.16 -20.78
CA MET A 354 -22.39 -10.34 -22.00
C MET A 354 -23.73 -10.29 -22.73
N ASP A 355 -24.44 -11.41 -22.83
CA ASP A 355 -25.76 -11.48 -23.48
C ASP A 355 -26.78 -10.59 -22.76
N GLN A 356 -26.62 -10.36 -21.45
CA GLN A 356 -27.51 -9.50 -20.69
C GLN A 356 -27.42 -8.04 -21.15
N ILE A 357 -26.26 -7.60 -21.63
CA ILE A 357 -26.03 -6.24 -22.16
C ILE A 357 -26.80 -6.07 -23.47
N LEU A 358 -26.65 -7.03 -24.39
CA LEU A 358 -27.35 -7.05 -25.67
C LEU A 358 -28.86 -7.11 -25.47
N LEU A 359 -29.32 -7.98 -24.58
CA LEU A 359 -30.73 -8.12 -24.26
C LEU A 359 -31.29 -6.87 -23.57
N TRP A 360 -30.56 -6.28 -22.63
CA TRP A 360 -30.97 -5.02 -22.01
C TRP A 360 -31.22 -3.93 -23.06
N HIS A 361 -30.28 -3.76 -23.98
CA HIS A 361 -30.43 -2.80 -25.08
C HIS A 361 -31.65 -3.13 -25.96
N ALA A 362 -31.83 -4.40 -26.34
CA ALA A 362 -32.94 -4.85 -27.17
C ALA A 362 -34.32 -4.73 -26.50
N LEU A 363 -34.36 -4.83 -25.17
CA LEU A 363 -35.59 -4.68 -24.41
C LEU A 363 -36.15 -3.26 -24.56
N ALA A 364 -35.33 -2.22 -24.69
CA ALA A 364 -35.80 -0.84 -24.91
C ALA A 364 -37.02 -0.49 -24.03
N LEU A 365 -36.93 -0.82 -22.73
CA LEU A 365 -38.06 -0.72 -21.79
C LEU A 365 -38.46 0.73 -21.52
N ILE A 366 -37.52 1.65 -21.75
CA ILE A 366 -37.68 3.08 -21.49
C ILE A 366 -37.77 3.80 -22.85
N PRO A 367 -38.95 4.35 -23.20
CA PRO A 367 -39.11 5.11 -24.43
C PRO A 367 -38.17 6.33 -24.48
N GLY A 368 -37.35 6.44 -25.52
CA GLY A 368 -36.46 7.58 -25.73
C GLY A 368 -35.17 7.56 -24.92
N GLU A 369 -34.88 6.49 -24.19
CA GLU A 369 -33.60 6.28 -23.50
C GLU A 369 -32.43 6.28 -24.49
N GLN A 370 -31.38 7.02 -24.17
CA GLN A 370 -30.15 7.10 -24.96
C GLN A 370 -28.98 6.52 -24.17
N ASN A 371 -28.83 5.19 -24.23
CA ASN A 371 -27.67 4.52 -23.67
C ASN A 371 -26.47 4.71 -24.62
N ARG A 372 -25.28 4.90 -24.08
CA ARG A 372 -24.00 4.86 -24.80
C ARG A 372 -23.13 3.78 -24.20
N TYR A 373 -22.43 3.00 -25.01
CA TYR A 373 -21.64 1.87 -24.54
C TYR A 373 -20.14 2.08 -24.76
N ILE A 374 -19.38 1.70 -23.74
CA ILE A 374 -17.93 1.59 -23.76
C ILE A 374 -17.59 0.20 -23.27
N PHE A 375 -16.71 -0.49 -23.97
CA PHE A 375 -16.24 -1.81 -23.60
C PHE A 375 -14.75 -1.80 -23.35
N PHE A 376 -14.28 -2.58 -22.39
CA PHE A 376 -12.85 -2.79 -22.17
C PHE A 376 -12.49 -4.27 -22.03
N ASN A 377 -11.24 -4.62 -22.31
CA ASN A 377 -10.74 -6.00 -22.27
C ASN A 377 -9.37 -6.13 -21.56
N ASP A 378 -9.00 -5.11 -20.80
CA ASP A 378 -7.72 -5.05 -20.07
C ASP A 378 -6.49 -5.14 -21.00
N GLY A 379 -6.47 -4.27 -22.01
CA GLY A 379 -5.26 -3.95 -22.79
C GLY A 379 -4.97 -4.88 -23.96
N ASP A 380 -5.98 -5.36 -24.68
CA ASP A 380 -5.81 -6.06 -25.99
C ASP A 380 -4.85 -7.26 -25.95
N GLY A 381 -4.90 -8.03 -24.86
CA GLY A 381 -4.08 -9.23 -24.69
C GLY A 381 -2.60 -8.96 -24.43
N GLN A 382 -2.23 -7.71 -24.11
CA GLN A 382 -0.89 -7.37 -23.64
C GLN A 382 -0.50 -8.18 -22.40
N VAL A 383 0.81 -8.41 -22.24
CA VAL A 383 1.34 -9.04 -21.02
C VAL A 383 1.34 -8.03 -19.87
N GLU A 384 1.21 -8.50 -18.63
CA GLU A 384 1.13 -7.67 -17.42
C GLU A 384 2.23 -6.59 -17.35
N SER A 385 3.48 -6.92 -17.74
CA SER A 385 4.59 -5.96 -17.71
C SER A 385 4.46 -4.77 -18.66
N GLU A 386 3.58 -4.87 -19.66
CA GLU A 386 3.32 -3.80 -20.64
C GLU A 386 2.10 -2.95 -20.27
N LYS A 387 1.22 -3.44 -19.40
CA LYS A 387 0.01 -2.77 -18.92
C LYS A 387 0.35 -1.66 -17.93
N LYS A 388 0.68 -0.48 -18.46
CA LYS A 388 0.99 0.70 -17.65
C LYS A 388 -0.30 1.40 -17.25
N ILE A 389 -0.49 1.60 -15.95
CA ILE A 389 -1.65 2.33 -15.42
C ILE A 389 -1.79 3.70 -16.11
N GLY A 390 -3.00 3.99 -16.60
CA GLY A 390 -3.34 5.19 -17.36
C GLY A 390 -3.01 5.12 -18.85
N ALA A 391 -2.49 3.98 -19.31
CA ALA A 391 -2.12 3.72 -20.70
C ALA A 391 -2.21 2.22 -21.06
N THR A 392 -3.06 1.45 -20.36
CA THR A 392 -3.28 0.02 -20.61
C THR A 392 -3.98 -0.20 -21.95
N GLY A 393 -4.96 0.66 -22.27
CA GLY A 393 -5.68 0.60 -23.54
C GLY A 393 -6.78 -0.45 -23.55
N GLY A 394 -7.10 -1.00 -24.73
CA GLY A 394 -8.19 -1.96 -24.87
C GLY A 394 -9.58 -1.39 -24.61
N ILE A 395 -9.80 -0.11 -24.90
CA ILE A 395 -11.07 0.60 -24.69
C ILE A 395 -11.75 0.84 -26.04
N TYR A 396 -13.01 0.45 -26.15
CA TYR A 396 -13.77 0.39 -27.40
C TYR A 396 -15.11 1.11 -27.26
N LEU A 397 -15.33 2.11 -28.11
CA LEU A 397 -16.55 2.90 -28.12
C LEU A 397 -17.48 2.44 -29.25
N THR A 398 -18.78 2.44 -29.01
CA THR A 398 -19.78 2.25 -30.07
C THR A 398 -20.06 3.57 -30.80
N GLU A 399 -19.96 3.58 -32.13
CA GLU A 399 -20.22 4.78 -32.95
C GLU A 399 -21.69 5.22 -32.93
N ASN A 400 -22.61 4.26 -32.84
CA ASN A 400 -24.05 4.45 -32.72
C ASN A 400 -24.66 3.28 -31.94
N MET A 401 -25.94 3.42 -31.60
CA MET A 401 -26.67 2.48 -30.74
C MET A 401 -27.54 1.51 -31.53
N GLU A 402 -27.17 1.22 -32.77
CA GLU A 402 -27.80 0.12 -33.50
C GLU A 402 -27.23 -1.22 -33.02
N MET A 403 -28.09 -2.23 -32.91
CA MET A 403 -27.69 -3.56 -32.45
C MET A 403 -26.49 -4.15 -33.22
N ASP A 404 -26.41 -3.89 -34.53
CA ASP A 404 -25.32 -4.40 -35.37
C ASP A 404 -23.98 -3.77 -34.99
N GLN A 405 -23.97 -2.48 -34.66
CA GLN A 405 -22.77 -1.79 -34.21
C GLN A 405 -22.37 -2.23 -32.80
N LEU A 406 -23.35 -2.44 -31.91
CA LEU A 406 -23.12 -2.96 -30.56
C LEU A 406 -22.45 -4.34 -30.62
N LEU A 407 -23.02 -5.28 -31.38
CA LEU A 407 -22.47 -6.61 -31.61
C LEU A 407 -21.05 -6.55 -32.20
N ALA A 408 -20.85 -5.71 -33.22
CA ALA A 408 -19.54 -5.56 -33.86
C ALA A 408 -18.48 -5.02 -32.90
N THR A 409 -18.81 -4.02 -32.09
CA THR A 409 -17.88 -3.46 -31.10
C THR A 409 -17.59 -4.48 -30.00
N MET A 410 -18.60 -5.14 -29.41
CA MET A 410 -18.38 -6.18 -28.39
C MET A 410 -17.48 -7.31 -28.93
N LYS A 411 -17.76 -7.79 -30.15
CA LYS A 411 -16.96 -8.83 -30.79
C LYS A 411 -15.52 -8.37 -31.03
N LYS A 412 -15.32 -7.14 -31.52
CA LYS A 412 -13.98 -6.56 -31.70
C LYS A 412 -13.22 -6.51 -30.38
N THR A 413 -13.87 -6.11 -29.30
CA THR A 413 -13.27 -6.07 -27.96
C THR A 413 -12.84 -7.45 -27.48
N THR A 414 -13.72 -8.45 -27.55
CA THR A 414 -13.40 -9.82 -27.11
C THR A 414 -12.38 -10.53 -28.01
N ASP A 415 -12.34 -10.21 -29.31
CA ASP A 415 -11.37 -10.77 -30.26
C ASP A 415 -9.96 -10.20 -30.04
N ALA A 416 -9.86 -8.97 -29.52
CA ALA A 416 -8.58 -8.32 -29.26
C ALA A 416 -7.89 -8.82 -27.98
N GLY A 417 -8.65 -9.33 -27.00
CA GLY A 417 -8.10 -9.82 -25.74
C GLY A 417 -9.21 -10.17 -24.74
N GLY A 418 -8.84 -10.87 -23.67
CA GLY A 418 -9.80 -11.30 -22.64
C GLY A 418 -9.28 -11.22 -21.21
N GLY A 419 -8.35 -10.30 -20.91
CA GLY A 419 -7.84 -10.09 -19.54
C GLY A 419 -7.01 -11.25 -18.99
N GLY A 420 -5.82 -11.50 -19.55
CA GLY A 420 -4.99 -12.68 -19.23
C GLY A 420 -4.44 -12.78 -17.78
N ASP A 421 -4.62 -11.75 -16.96
CA ASP A 421 -4.26 -11.69 -15.54
C ASP A 421 -5.40 -11.06 -14.73
N ALA A 422 -5.41 -11.30 -13.41
CA ALA A 422 -6.61 -11.08 -12.59
C ALA A 422 -7.05 -9.61 -12.41
N PRO A 423 -6.16 -8.60 -12.25
CA PRO A 423 -6.62 -7.22 -12.10
C PRO A 423 -6.94 -6.55 -13.44
N GLU A 424 -7.91 -5.64 -13.49
CA GLU A 424 -8.38 -5.04 -14.76
C GLU A 424 -8.35 -3.50 -14.79
N ASN A 425 -8.49 -2.89 -15.98
CA ASN A 425 -8.34 -1.45 -16.20
C ASN A 425 -9.66 -0.64 -16.19
N ASP A 426 -10.51 -0.89 -15.20
CA ASP A 426 -11.83 -0.30 -15.07
C ASP A 426 -11.80 1.24 -15.06
N LEU A 427 -10.81 1.86 -14.42
CA LEU A 427 -10.79 3.31 -14.20
C LEU A 427 -10.41 4.07 -15.47
N GLU A 428 -9.51 3.55 -16.30
CA GLU A 428 -9.23 4.08 -17.63
C GLU A 428 -10.52 4.12 -18.47
N ALA A 429 -11.31 3.04 -18.45
CA ALA A 429 -12.58 2.96 -19.17
C ALA A 429 -13.65 3.91 -18.60
N LEU A 430 -13.75 4.01 -17.27
CA LEU A 430 -14.65 4.96 -16.60
C LEU A 430 -14.29 6.43 -16.88
N LEU A 431 -13.00 6.76 -16.93
CA LEU A 431 -12.54 8.10 -17.28
C LEU A 431 -12.91 8.47 -18.73
N GLU A 432 -12.87 7.50 -19.66
CA GLU A 432 -13.41 7.70 -21.00
C GLU A 432 -14.93 7.88 -20.98
N GLY A 433 -15.64 7.11 -20.13
CA GLY A 433 -17.07 7.28 -19.87
C GLY A 433 -17.45 8.69 -19.45
N VAL A 434 -16.71 9.27 -18.49
CA VAL A 434 -16.93 10.65 -18.02
C VAL A 434 -16.82 11.67 -19.15
N ARG A 435 -15.92 11.48 -20.13
CA ARG A 435 -15.78 12.38 -21.28
C ARG A 435 -16.99 12.37 -22.19
N MET A 436 -17.78 11.30 -22.17
CA MET A 436 -18.99 11.12 -22.98
C MET A 436 -20.28 11.54 -22.25
N MET A 437 -20.20 11.89 -20.97
CA MET A 437 -21.37 12.27 -20.17
C MET A 437 -21.86 13.68 -20.51
N GLY A 438 -23.18 13.82 -20.65
CA GLY A 438 -23.95 15.05 -20.49
C GLY A 438 -24.42 15.25 -19.05
N GLU A 439 -25.09 16.38 -18.81
CA GLU A 439 -25.43 16.87 -17.46
C GLU A 439 -26.35 15.93 -16.65
N MET A 440 -27.20 15.14 -17.33
CA MET A 440 -28.21 14.27 -16.70
C MET A 440 -27.90 12.77 -16.89
N ASP A 441 -26.72 12.44 -17.38
CA ASP A 441 -26.35 11.04 -17.61
C ASP A 441 -25.87 10.37 -16.32
N GLU A 442 -26.21 9.10 -16.17
CA GLU A 442 -25.65 8.22 -15.14
C GLU A 442 -24.46 7.44 -15.71
N LEU A 443 -23.36 7.39 -14.97
CA LEU A 443 -22.19 6.56 -15.32
C LEU A 443 -22.35 5.19 -14.67
N ILE A 444 -22.43 4.15 -15.49
CA ILE A 444 -22.60 2.77 -15.03
C ILE A 444 -21.34 1.97 -15.34
N LEU A 445 -20.81 1.28 -14.34
CA LEU A 445 -19.83 0.22 -14.53
C LEU A 445 -20.54 -1.14 -14.43
N ILE A 446 -20.33 -2.02 -15.39
CA ILE A 446 -20.72 -3.43 -15.30
C ILE A 446 -19.43 -4.25 -15.29
N ALA A 447 -19.17 -4.97 -14.20
CA ALA A 447 -17.95 -5.76 -14.01
C ALA A 447 -18.23 -7.02 -13.20
N ASP A 448 -17.33 -7.99 -13.24
CA ASP A 448 -17.38 -9.13 -12.34
C ASP A 448 -16.80 -8.78 -10.96
N ASN A 449 -17.14 -9.58 -9.96
CA ASN A 449 -16.74 -9.36 -8.57
C ASN A 449 -15.47 -10.14 -8.16
N TYR A 450 -14.82 -10.84 -9.09
CA TYR A 450 -13.64 -11.67 -8.86
C TYR A 450 -12.33 -10.95 -9.17
N SER A 451 -12.33 -10.04 -10.15
CA SER A 451 -11.17 -9.23 -10.53
C SER A 451 -10.99 -8.04 -9.57
N ASP A 452 -9.74 -7.75 -9.20
CA ASP A 452 -9.34 -6.50 -8.51
C ASP A 452 -9.15 -5.39 -9.57
N VAL A 453 -9.09 -4.13 -9.17
CA VAL A 453 -8.98 -3.00 -10.10
C VAL A 453 -7.52 -2.55 -10.22
N ARG A 454 -6.86 -2.85 -11.34
CA ARG A 454 -5.43 -2.58 -11.61
C ARG A 454 -5.09 -1.11 -11.44
N ASP A 455 -5.95 -0.25 -11.97
CA ASP A 455 -5.73 1.18 -12.12
C ASP A 455 -6.49 1.99 -11.07
N ILE A 456 -6.74 1.40 -9.89
CA ILE A 456 -7.43 2.05 -8.76
C ILE A 456 -6.77 3.37 -8.32
N GLU A 457 -5.47 3.55 -8.57
CA GLU A 457 -4.77 4.81 -8.31
C GLU A 457 -5.32 5.99 -9.15
N LEU A 458 -5.99 5.73 -10.27
CA LEU A 458 -6.66 6.73 -11.09
C LEU A 458 -7.99 7.22 -10.49
N LEU A 459 -8.52 6.55 -9.45
CA LEU A 459 -9.78 6.90 -8.79
C LEU A 459 -9.82 8.36 -8.31
N VAL A 460 -8.66 8.92 -7.93
CA VAL A 460 -8.56 10.35 -7.56
C VAL A 460 -8.98 11.31 -8.67
N GLN A 461 -8.94 10.88 -9.93
CA GLN A 461 -9.33 11.65 -11.11
C GLN A 461 -10.83 11.56 -11.41
N LEU A 462 -11.52 10.53 -10.89
CA LEU A 462 -12.93 10.30 -11.17
C LEU A 462 -13.82 11.17 -10.27
N LYS A 463 -14.65 12.02 -10.88
CA LYS A 463 -15.47 13.02 -10.18
C LYS A 463 -16.99 12.83 -10.33
N ALA A 464 -17.41 11.93 -11.21
CA ALA A 464 -18.81 11.57 -11.37
C ALA A 464 -19.16 10.37 -10.48
N PRO A 465 -20.37 10.32 -9.88
CA PRO A 465 -20.87 9.13 -9.21
C PRO A 465 -20.90 7.93 -10.16
N VAL A 466 -20.38 6.79 -9.71
CA VAL A 466 -20.40 5.54 -10.49
C VAL A 466 -21.44 4.59 -9.94
N ARG A 467 -22.35 4.12 -10.79
CA ARG A 467 -23.30 3.05 -10.47
C ARG A 467 -22.68 1.73 -10.89
N ILE A 468 -22.23 0.92 -9.94
CA ILE A 468 -21.52 -0.32 -10.24
C ILE A 468 -22.50 -1.49 -10.15
N VAL A 469 -22.72 -2.16 -11.27
CA VAL A 469 -23.49 -3.40 -11.37
C VAL A 469 -22.50 -4.56 -11.34
N LEU A 470 -22.50 -5.31 -10.24
CA LEU A 470 -21.55 -6.39 -10.02
C LEU A 470 -22.16 -7.76 -10.25
N ALA A 471 -21.43 -8.54 -11.04
CA ALA A 471 -21.79 -9.90 -11.36
C ALA A 471 -20.94 -10.89 -10.54
N GLY A 472 -21.55 -11.94 -9.98
CA GLY A 472 -20.87 -12.96 -9.19
C GLY A 472 -20.58 -12.54 -7.75
N ALA A 473 -21.42 -11.69 -7.16
CA ALA A 473 -21.27 -11.14 -5.81
C ALA A 473 -21.71 -12.06 -4.65
N ASP A 474 -21.87 -13.36 -4.90
CA ASP A 474 -22.38 -14.36 -3.92
C ASP A 474 -21.53 -14.46 -2.64
N TYR A 475 -20.24 -14.13 -2.73
CA TYR A 475 -19.25 -14.34 -1.66
C TYR A 475 -18.69 -13.03 -1.09
N GLY A 476 -19.52 -12.00 -1.08
CA GLY A 476 -19.17 -10.66 -0.65
C GLY A 476 -18.66 -9.83 -1.81
N VAL A 477 -18.82 -8.52 -1.69
CA VAL A 477 -18.41 -7.54 -2.69
C VAL A 477 -16.90 -7.30 -2.61
N ASN A 478 -16.23 -7.16 -3.76
CA ASN A 478 -14.83 -6.75 -3.85
C ASN A 478 -14.64 -5.34 -3.25
N GLU A 479 -13.64 -5.20 -2.39
CA GLU A 479 -13.37 -3.95 -1.68
C GLU A 479 -12.97 -2.79 -2.61
N ASP A 480 -12.39 -3.06 -3.78
CA ASP A 480 -12.05 -2.02 -4.76
C ASP A 480 -13.31 -1.35 -5.31
N TYR A 481 -14.35 -2.11 -5.64
CA TYR A 481 -15.63 -1.55 -6.09
C TYR A 481 -16.35 -0.79 -4.97
N LEU A 482 -16.27 -1.27 -3.72
CA LEU A 482 -16.77 -0.49 -2.57
C LEU A 482 -16.04 0.84 -2.43
N GLU A 483 -14.72 0.86 -2.61
CA GLU A 483 -13.91 2.08 -2.58
C GLU A 483 -14.30 3.03 -3.73
N ILE A 484 -14.52 2.53 -4.95
CA ILE A 484 -14.98 3.35 -6.09
C ILE A 484 -16.34 3.98 -5.78
N ALA A 485 -17.33 3.19 -5.34
CA ALA A 485 -18.65 3.70 -5.01
C ALA A 485 -18.60 4.70 -3.85
N TYR A 486 -17.80 4.43 -2.81
CA TYR A 486 -17.60 5.34 -1.69
C TYR A 486 -16.99 6.68 -2.11
N ARG A 487 -15.87 6.67 -2.85
CA ARG A 487 -15.15 7.90 -3.20
C ARG A 487 -15.87 8.75 -4.25
N THR A 488 -16.69 8.13 -5.09
CA THR A 488 -17.44 8.83 -6.13
C THR A 488 -18.83 9.28 -5.67
N GLY A 489 -19.29 8.86 -4.48
CA GLY A 489 -20.69 9.03 -4.07
C GLY A 489 -21.66 8.19 -4.89
N GLY A 490 -21.15 7.11 -5.49
CA GLY A 490 -21.87 6.15 -6.31
C GLY A 490 -22.63 5.11 -5.50
N SER A 491 -22.88 3.96 -6.12
CA SER A 491 -23.63 2.85 -5.52
C SER A 491 -23.21 1.50 -6.10
N ILE A 492 -23.48 0.42 -5.37
CA ILE A 492 -23.29 -0.97 -5.83
C ILE A 492 -24.63 -1.63 -6.03
N HIS A 493 -24.77 -2.45 -7.06
CA HIS A 493 -25.98 -3.18 -7.41
C HIS A 493 -25.61 -4.63 -7.71
N THR A 494 -26.19 -5.56 -6.97
CA THR A 494 -26.01 -7.01 -7.17
C THR A 494 -27.30 -7.64 -7.71
N LEU A 495 -27.35 -8.97 -7.79
CA LEU A 495 -28.56 -9.69 -8.22
C LEU A 495 -29.82 -9.22 -7.47
N SER A 496 -29.75 -9.03 -6.15
CA SER A 496 -30.92 -8.80 -5.30
C SER A 496 -30.81 -7.59 -4.37
N GLU A 497 -29.64 -6.97 -4.25
CA GLU A 497 -29.38 -5.88 -3.31
C GLU A 497 -28.85 -4.64 -4.04
N ASP A 498 -29.22 -3.47 -3.55
CA ASP A 498 -28.74 -2.18 -4.00
C ASP A 498 -28.17 -1.43 -2.79
N LEU A 499 -26.89 -1.07 -2.84
CA LEU A 499 -26.14 -0.43 -1.77
C LEU A 499 -25.92 1.04 -2.11
N PHE A 500 -26.61 1.90 -1.37
CA PHE A 500 -26.52 3.35 -1.49
C PHE A 500 -25.73 3.94 -0.33
N GLU A 501 -25.39 5.23 -0.47
CA GLU A 501 -24.91 6.05 0.64
C GLU A 501 -23.63 5.53 1.32
N LEU A 502 -22.85 4.69 0.63
CA LEU A 502 -21.56 4.21 1.14
C LEU A 502 -20.66 5.39 1.54
N SER A 503 -20.71 6.49 0.79
CA SER A 503 -19.98 7.74 1.06
C SER A 503 -20.35 8.44 2.37
N GLN A 504 -21.44 8.05 3.04
CA GLN A 504 -21.86 8.58 4.33
C GLN A 504 -21.27 7.79 5.51
N LEU A 505 -20.69 6.60 5.27
CA LEU A 505 -20.08 5.79 6.31
C LEU A 505 -18.87 6.48 6.91
N ALA A 506 -18.80 6.52 8.24
CA ALA A 506 -17.67 7.11 8.94
C ALA A 506 -16.48 6.16 9.02
N ASP A 507 -15.26 6.71 9.15
CA ASP A 507 -14.08 5.92 9.47
C ASP A 507 -14.29 5.17 10.80
N GLY A 508 -14.04 3.86 10.78
CA GLY A 508 -14.28 2.94 11.90
C GLY A 508 -15.68 2.32 11.92
N GLU A 509 -16.59 2.74 11.05
CA GLU A 509 -17.92 2.16 10.93
C GLU A 509 -17.89 0.80 10.22
N THR A 510 -18.79 -0.10 10.62
CA THR A 510 -18.96 -1.40 9.95
C THR A 510 -20.28 -1.48 9.20
N VAL A 511 -20.24 -1.93 7.94
CA VAL A 511 -21.43 -2.20 7.13
C VAL A 511 -21.54 -3.70 6.86
N THR A 512 -22.77 -4.22 6.75
CA THR A 512 -23.04 -5.60 6.35
C THR A 512 -23.65 -5.61 4.96
N ILE A 513 -23.05 -6.37 4.05
CA ILE A 513 -23.46 -6.49 2.65
C ILE A 513 -23.63 -7.97 2.35
N GLY A 514 -24.85 -8.39 1.98
CA GLY A 514 -25.23 -9.79 2.00
C GLY A 514 -24.93 -10.44 3.35
N GLY A 515 -24.13 -11.51 3.35
CA GLY A 515 -23.67 -12.22 4.55
C GLY A 515 -22.36 -11.71 5.15
N TYR A 516 -21.76 -10.65 4.59
CA TYR A 516 -20.38 -10.27 4.89
C TYR A 516 -20.29 -8.90 5.55
N ARG A 517 -19.41 -8.78 6.55
CA ARG A 517 -19.17 -7.53 7.27
C ARG A 517 -17.92 -6.84 6.71
N TYR A 518 -17.96 -5.53 6.60
CA TYR A 518 -16.86 -4.70 6.15
C TYR A 518 -16.63 -3.55 7.13
N LEU A 519 -15.37 -3.29 7.46
CA LEU A 519 -14.95 -2.10 8.19
C LEU A 519 -14.52 -1.02 7.20
N VAL A 520 -14.98 0.21 7.42
CA VAL A 520 -14.55 1.39 6.68
C VAL A 520 -13.34 2.01 7.37
N ASN A 521 -12.27 2.27 6.62
CA ASN A 521 -11.06 2.91 7.12
C ASN A 521 -10.46 3.83 6.04
N LYS A 522 -10.59 5.14 6.20
CA LYS A 522 -10.09 6.18 5.28
C LYS A 522 -10.61 6.01 3.85
N GLY A 523 -11.87 5.62 3.73
CA GLY A 523 -12.54 5.32 2.47
C GLY A 523 -12.11 4.01 1.80
N LYS A 524 -11.30 3.18 2.48
CA LYS A 524 -11.09 1.79 2.09
C LYS A 524 -12.05 0.88 2.85
N PHE A 525 -12.40 -0.24 2.23
CA PHE A 525 -13.19 -1.28 2.87
C PHE A 525 -12.29 -2.46 3.20
N VAL A 526 -12.56 -3.07 4.34
CA VAL A 526 -11.88 -4.30 4.72
C VAL A 526 -12.92 -5.30 5.16
N GLN A 527 -13.10 -6.38 4.38
CA GLN A 527 -13.96 -7.47 4.82
C GLN A 527 -13.45 -7.99 6.18
N LEU A 528 -14.33 -8.22 7.13
CA LEU A 528 -13.99 -8.83 8.42
C LEU A 528 -14.18 -10.34 8.32
N GLY A 529 -13.52 -11.11 9.20
CA GLY A 529 -13.73 -12.56 9.26
C GLY A 529 -15.19 -12.90 9.55
N GLU A 530 -15.62 -14.08 9.10
CA GLU A 530 -16.96 -14.63 9.41
C GLU A 530 -17.17 -14.82 10.92
#